data_AF-A0A1F5YIK4-F1
#
_entry.id   AF-A0A1F5YIK4-F1
#
_cell.length_a   1.000
_cell.length_b   1.000
_cell.length_c   1.000
_cell.angle_alpha   90.00
_cell.angle_beta   90.00
_cell.angle_gamma   90.00
#
_symmetry.space_group_name_H-M   'P 1'
#
loop_
_entity.id
_entity.type
_entity.pdbx_description
1 polymer ?
#
loop_
_entity_poly.entity_id
_entity_poly.type
_entity_poly.pdbx_seq_one_letter_code
_entity_poly.pdbx_strand_id
1 'polypeptide(L)'
;MKGGGGIAFPTEKKVAKLIKQGKNQMTNDTEWIIISDSSKRVSSLGEKFAIPIAVRSEAIDFVTTTLFESFTALAVARRGKNDNDGNFILDVKVKPHDVQKDWEEEIESIPGVVCSGLFLDDYADQIWVTSPDGSIDIYLPEQK
;
A
#
# COMPACT_ATOMS: atom_id res chain seq x y z
N MET A 1 1.72 4.33 1.65
CA MET A 1 0.53 3.75 0.98
C MET A 1 0.56 4.10 -0.50
N LYS A 2 0.19 3.18 -1.39
CA LYS A 2 0.06 3.39 -2.85
C LYS A 2 -1.31 2.92 -3.34
N GLY A 3 -1.57 2.97 -4.65
CA GLY A 3 -2.80 2.47 -5.30
C GLY A 3 -3.90 3.51 -5.55
N GLY A 4 -3.69 4.76 -5.14
CA GLY A 4 -4.62 5.86 -5.45
C GLY A 4 -4.78 6.14 -6.94
N GLY A 5 -3.80 5.78 -7.76
CA GLY A 5 -3.82 5.98 -9.22
C GLY A 5 -4.51 4.86 -10.02
N GLY A 6 -4.76 3.68 -9.43
CA GLY A 6 -5.24 2.51 -10.17
C GLY A 6 -4.62 1.20 -9.68
N ILE A 7 -4.65 0.16 -10.53
CA ILE A 7 -4.30 -1.22 -10.17
C ILE A 7 -2.80 -1.54 -10.26
N ALA A 8 -1.91 -0.56 -10.39
CA ALA A 8 -0.48 -0.83 -10.55
C ALA A 8 0.19 -1.34 -9.25
N PHE A 9 -0.40 -1.03 -8.09
CA PHE A 9 0.23 -1.29 -6.78
C PHE A 9 0.52 -2.76 -6.44
N PRO A 10 -0.21 -3.80 -6.91
CA PRO A 10 0.21 -5.20 -6.77
C PRO A 10 1.55 -5.46 -7.46
N THR A 11 1.74 -4.96 -8.69
CA THR A 11 3.01 -5.07 -9.42
C THR A 11 4.11 -4.28 -8.73
N GLU A 12 3.83 -3.03 -8.32
CA GLU A 12 4.79 -2.20 -7.58
C GLU A 12 5.25 -2.88 -6.28
N LYS A 13 4.32 -3.48 -5.53
CA LYS A 13 4.63 -4.20 -4.28
C LYS A 13 5.43 -5.47 -4.56
N LYS A 14 5.09 -6.23 -5.60
CA LYS A 14 5.85 -7.42 -6.00
C LYS A 14 7.31 -7.07 -6.32
N VAL A 15 7.54 -5.99 -7.06
CA VAL A 15 8.90 -5.50 -7.36
C VAL A 15 9.62 -5.09 -6.08
N ALA A 16 8.97 -4.33 -5.19
CA ALA A 16 9.55 -3.93 -3.91
C ALA A 16 9.93 -5.14 -3.03
N LYS A 17 9.04 -6.16 -2.93
CA LYS A 17 9.30 -7.42 -2.22
C LYS A 17 10.52 -8.15 -2.80
N LEU A 18 10.64 -8.23 -4.13
CA LEU A 18 11.77 -8.90 -4.80
C LEU A 18 13.10 -8.19 -4.55
N ILE A 19 13.13 -6.85 -4.61
CA ILE A 19 14.34 -6.07 -4.32
C ILE A 19 14.76 -6.29 -2.86
N LYS A 20 13.81 -6.24 -1.90
CA LYS A 20 14.07 -6.53 -0.48
C LYS A 20 14.63 -7.95 -0.29
N GLN A 21 14.04 -8.97 -0.92
CA GLN A 21 14.52 -10.35 -0.84
C GLN A 21 15.92 -10.54 -1.45
N GLY A 22 16.20 -9.88 -2.59
CA GLY A 22 17.51 -9.96 -3.26
C GLY A 22 18.64 -9.33 -2.45
N LYS A 23 18.36 -8.30 -1.63
CA LYS A 23 19.35 -7.70 -0.73
C LYS A 23 19.81 -8.65 0.38
N ASN A 24 18.89 -9.47 0.88
CA ASN A 24 19.23 -10.49 1.87
C ASN A 24 20.14 -11.60 1.29
N GLN A 25 20.30 -11.64 -0.05
CA GLN A 25 21.19 -12.55 -0.76
C GLN A 25 22.42 -11.82 -1.33
N MET A 26 23.08 -11.04 -0.48
CA MET A 26 24.52 -10.68 -0.52
C MET A 26 25.15 -10.11 -1.83
N THR A 27 24.39 -9.73 -2.88
CA THR A 27 24.99 -9.31 -4.17
C THR A 27 24.37 -8.10 -4.88
N ASN A 28 23.45 -7.32 -4.30
CA ASN A 28 22.75 -6.26 -5.06
C ASN A 28 22.89 -4.85 -4.46
N ASP A 29 23.52 -3.95 -5.23
CA ASP A 29 23.56 -2.48 -5.01
C ASP A 29 22.25 -1.77 -5.41
N THR A 30 21.15 -2.50 -5.55
CA THR A 30 19.88 -1.93 -6.03
C THR A 30 19.15 -1.23 -4.90
N GLU A 31 19.14 0.10 -4.89
CA GLU A 31 18.33 0.89 -3.95
C GLU A 31 16.87 1.01 -4.41
N TRP A 32 15.94 0.92 -3.45
CA TRP A 32 14.54 1.23 -3.63
C TRP A 32 14.23 2.56 -2.93
N ILE A 33 14.04 3.59 -3.76
CA ILE A 33 13.81 4.95 -3.31
C ILE A 33 12.34 5.32 -3.53
N ILE A 34 11.68 5.81 -2.47
CA ILE A 34 10.33 6.38 -2.58
C ILE A 34 10.47 7.89 -2.73
N ILE A 35 9.90 8.44 -3.79
CA ILE A 35 9.84 9.90 -4.03
C ILE A 35 8.40 10.34 -3.87
N SER A 36 8.18 11.40 -3.09
CA SER A 36 6.86 11.96 -2.83
C SER A 36 6.92 13.47 -2.64
N ASP A 37 5.82 14.16 -2.90
CA ASP A 37 5.66 15.55 -2.48
C ASP A 37 5.23 15.63 -1.00
N SER A 38 5.51 16.76 -0.35
CA SER A 38 5.26 16.97 1.07
C SER A 38 3.78 16.94 1.46
N SER A 39 2.84 17.14 0.51
CA SER A 39 1.39 17.07 0.79
C SER A 39 0.93 15.65 1.13
N LYS A 40 1.70 14.62 0.74
CA LYS A 40 1.42 13.20 1.04
C LYS A 40 1.81 12.80 2.45
N ARG A 41 2.55 13.63 3.17
CA ARG A 41 2.86 13.40 4.58
C ARG A 41 1.56 13.47 5.40
N VAL A 42 1.35 12.46 6.24
CA VAL A 42 0.17 12.31 7.11
C VAL A 42 0.62 11.93 8.50
N SER A 43 -0.19 12.28 9.50
CA SER A 43 0.05 11.88 10.89
C SER A 43 -0.27 10.41 11.12
N SER A 44 -1.30 9.92 10.42
CA SER A 44 -1.72 8.52 10.42
C SER A 44 -2.18 8.08 9.03
N LEU A 45 -1.96 6.81 8.70
CA LEU A 45 -2.44 6.22 7.45
C LEU A 45 -3.97 6.17 7.43
N GLY A 46 -4.57 6.36 6.26
CA GLY A 46 -6.03 6.42 6.12
C GLY A 46 -6.64 7.82 6.34
N GLU A 47 -5.89 8.78 6.90
CA GLU A 47 -6.40 10.12 7.25
C GLU A 47 -6.84 10.94 6.01
N LYS A 48 -5.96 11.06 5.01
CA LYS A 48 -6.23 11.85 3.78
C LYS A 48 -6.79 11.02 2.63
N PHE A 49 -6.41 9.74 2.58
CA PHE A 49 -6.69 8.85 1.45
C PHE A 49 -7.15 7.50 1.97
N ALA A 50 -8.18 6.95 1.32
CA ALA A 50 -8.62 5.57 1.58
C ALA A 50 -7.52 4.57 1.21
N ILE A 51 -7.48 3.44 1.93
CA ILE A 51 -6.56 2.34 1.68
C ILE A 51 -7.10 1.52 0.52
N PRO A 52 -6.44 1.48 -0.64
CA PRO A 52 -6.90 0.66 -1.75
C PRO A 52 -6.54 -0.80 -1.49
N ILE A 53 -7.49 -1.71 -1.69
CA ILE A 53 -7.27 -3.16 -1.62
C ILE A 53 -7.71 -3.77 -2.94
N ALA A 54 -6.78 -4.41 -3.64
CA ALA A 54 -7.09 -5.11 -4.88
C ALA A 54 -7.73 -6.45 -4.53
N VAL A 55 -8.88 -6.74 -5.14
CA VAL A 55 -9.67 -7.94 -4.89
C VAL A 55 -10.13 -8.57 -6.19
N ARG A 56 -10.26 -9.89 -6.20
CA ARG A 56 -10.90 -10.59 -7.32
C ARG A 56 -12.38 -10.21 -7.40
N SER A 57 -12.91 -10.12 -8.62
CA SER A 57 -14.30 -9.69 -8.87
C SER A 57 -15.32 -10.50 -8.09
N GLU A 58 -15.13 -11.82 -8.01
CA GLU A 58 -16.04 -12.73 -7.31
C GLU A 58 -15.96 -12.65 -5.78
N ALA A 59 -14.97 -11.96 -5.22
CA ALA A 59 -14.72 -11.89 -3.78
C ALA A 59 -15.10 -10.54 -3.16
N ILE A 60 -15.61 -9.58 -3.95
CA ILE A 60 -15.91 -8.21 -3.51
C ILE A 60 -16.79 -8.20 -2.25
N ASP A 61 -17.90 -8.93 -2.25
CA ASP A 61 -18.87 -8.91 -1.15
C ASP A 61 -18.29 -9.57 0.11
N PHE A 62 -17.59 -10.69 -0.06
CA PHE A 62 -16.95 -11.41 1.04
C PHE A 62 -15.85 -10.57 1.70
N VAL A 63 -14.95 -9.99 0.89
CA VAL A 63 -13.86 -9.16 1.40
C VAL A 63 -14.41 -7.88 2.04
N THR A 64 -15.42 -7.24 1.45
CA THR A 64 -16.06 -6.05 2.03
C THR A 64 -16.66 -6.34 3.41
N THR A 65 -17.36 -7.47 3.55
CA THR A 65 -17.92 -7.89 4.84
C THR A 65 -16.83 -8.17 5.87
N THR A 66 -15.78 -8.90 5.46
CA THR A 66 -14.64 -9.22 6.33
C THR A 66 -13.91 -7.96 6.83
N LEU A 67 -13.71 -6.98 5.94
CA LEU A 67 -13.11 -5.69 6.28
C LEU A 67 -13.96 -4.90 7.28
N PHE A 68 -15.28 -4.93 7.12
CA PHE A 68 -16.18 -4.29 8.06
C PHE A 68 -16.13 -4.96 9.44
N GLU A 69 -16.20 -6.28 9.50
CA GLU A 69 -16.28 -7.03 10.75
C GLU A 69 -14.95 -7.08 11.52
N SER A 70 -13.83 -7.28 10.82
CA SER A 70 -12.52 -7.49 11.44
C SER A 70 -11.73 -6.20 11.64
N PHE A 71 -11.96 -5.19 10.80
CA PHE A 71 -11.17 -3.95 10.79
C PHE A 71 -12.02 -2.69 11.06
N THR A 72 -13.34 -2.83 11.28
CA THR A 72 -14.28 -1.71 11.43
C THR A 72 -14.16 -0.71 10.27
N ALA A 73 -13.92 -1.21 9.06
CA ALA A 73 -13.56 -0.41 7.91
C ALA A 73 -14.66 -0.40 6.83
N LEU A 74 -14.90 0.76 6.22
CA LEU A 74 -15.92 0.90 5.18
C LEU A 74 -15.28 0.91 3.80
N ALA A 75 -15.68 0.00 2.93
CA ALA A 75 -15.13 -0.13 1.58
C ALA A 75 -16.08 0.43 0.51
N VAL A 76 -15.52 1.13 -0.47
CA VAL A 76 -16.21 1.49 -1.72
C VAL A 76 -15.48 0.85 -2.88
N ALA A 77 -16.19 0.02 -3.65
CA ALA A 77 -15.61 -0.63 -4.82
C ALA A 77 -15.52 0.32 -6.01
N ARG A 78 -14.38 0.28 -6.71
CA ARG A 78 -14.19 0.88 -8.03
C ARG A 78 -13.42 -0.07 -8.94
N ARG A 79 -13.58 0.10 -10.25
CA ARG A 79 -12.78 -0.65 -11.23
C ARG A 79 -11.31 -0.24 -11.16
N GLY A 80 -10.42 -1.22 -11.21
CA GLY A 80 -9.02 -0.99 -11.52
C GLY A 80 -8.89 -0.39 -12.93
N LYS A 81 -8.22 0.76 -13.06
CA LYS A 81 -7.86 1.28 -14.39
C LYS A 81 -6.79 0.37 -14.99
N ASN A 82 -6.92 0.04 -16.27
CA ASN A 82 -5.96 -0.76 -17.05
C ASN A 82 -5.68 -2.14 -16.43
N ASP A 83 -6.69 -2.77 -15.81
CA ASP A 83 -6.57 -4.12 -15.30
C ASP A 83 -7.02 -5.15 -16.34
N ASN A 84 -6.11 -6.02 -16.76
CA ASN A 84 -6.41 -7.14 -17.66
C ASN A 84 -6.93 -8.37 -16.89
N ASP A 85 -6.63 -8.47 -15.61
CA ASP A 85 -7.00 -9.60 -14.75
C ASP A 85 -8.39 -9.41 -14.13
N GLY A 86 -9.02 -8.26 -14.37
CA GLY A 86 -10.39 -7.99 -13.95
C GLY A 86 -10.56 -7.82 -12.44
N ASN A 87 -9.52 -7.38 -11.72
CA ASN A 87 -9.62 -7.08 -10.30
C ASN A 87 -10.33 -5.74 -10.07
N PHE A 88 -10.98 -5.67 -8.91
CA PHE A 88 -11.54 -4.45 -8.37
C PHE A 88 -10.63 -3.86 -7.31
N ILE A 89 -10.81 -2.59 -7.04
CA ILE A 89 -10.17 -1.93 -5.91
C ILE A 89 -11.26 -1.53 -4.93
N LEU A 90 -11.14 -2.02 -3.70
CA LEU A 90 -11.89 -1.54 -2.56
C LEU A 90 -11.13 -0.37 -1.95
N ASP A 91 -11.65 0.84 -2.07
CA ASP A 91 -11.12 2.00 -1.36
C ASP A 91 -11.69 1.98 0.08
N VAL A 92 -10.85 1.58 1.03
CA VAL A 92 -11.22 1.32 2.42
C VAL A 92 -10.95 2.54 3.29
N LYS A 93 -12.00 3.04 3.93
CA LYS A 93 -11.94 4.13 4.92
C LYS A 93 -11.87 3.56 6.32
N VAL A 94 -10.92 4.08 7.09
CA VAL A 94 -10.59 3.68 8.46
C VAL A 94 -10.53 4.95 9.32
N LYS A 95 -10.61 4.83 10.65
CA LYS A 95 -10.41 6.01 11.49
C LYS A 95 -8.91 6.32 11.60
N PRO A 96 -8.54 7.58 11.85
CA PRO A 96 -7.15 7.93 12.12
C PRO A 96 -6.58 7.07 13.25
N HIS A 97 -5.36 6.57 13.06
CA HIS A 97 -4.62 5.70 14.00
C HIS A 97 -5.12 4.25 14.14
N ASP A 98 -6.13 3.82 13.36
CA ASP A 98 -6.60 2.42 13.42
C ASP A 98 -5.61 1.46 12.75
N VAL A 99 -4.87 1.91 11.74
CA VAL A 99 -3.97 1.05 10.94
C VAL A 99 -2.85 0.50 11.81
N GLN A 100 -2.83 -0.81 12.00
CA GLN A 100 -1.79 -1.51 12.74
C GLN A 100 -0.69 -2.00 11.80
N LYS A 101 0.46 -2.36 12.37
CA LYS A 101 1.68 -2.74 11.62
C LYS A 101 1.54 -4.04 10.82
N ASP A 102 0.68 -4.94 11.27
CA ASP A 102 0.39 -6.27 10.75
C ASP A 102 -0.77 -6.27 9.73
N TRP A 103 -1.55 -5.19 9.65
CA TRP A 103 -2.68 -5.09 8.74
C TRP A 103 -2.32 -5.36 7.29
N GLU A 104 -1.10 -5.05 6.86
CA GLU A 104 -0.67 -5.41 5.51
C GLU A 104 -0.76 -6.92 5.25
N GLU A 105 -0.22 -7.74 6.16
CA GLU A 105 -0.22 -9.21 6.04
C GLU A 105 -1.61 -9.79 6.36
N GLU A 106 -2.27 -9.28 7.39
CA GLU A 106 -3.61 -9.75 7.78
C GLU A 106 -4.62 -9.54 6.65
N ILE A 107 -4.63 -8.35 6.03
CA ILE A 107 -5.52 -8.07 4.89
C ILE A 107 -5.15 -8.94 3.69
N GLU A 108 -3.86 -9.11 3.39
CA GLU A 108 -3.41 -9.96 2.28
C GLU A 108 -3.72 -11.45 2.50
N SER A 109 -3.97 -11.88 3.74
CA SER A 109 -4.38 -13.25 4.07
C SER A 109 -5.87 -13.53 3.80
N ILE A 110 -6.71 -12.50 3.61
CA ILE A 110 -8.14 -12.67 3.38
C ILE A 110 -8.36 -13.32 2.00
N PRO A 111 -9.11 -14.44 1.91
CA PRO A 111 -9.41 -15.08 0.63
C PRO A 111 -10.04 -14.12 -0.38
N GLY A 112 -9.40 -14.02 -1.56
CA GLY A 112 -9.85 -13.15 -2.65
C GLY A 112 -9.23 -11.76 -2.67
N VAL A 113 -8.46 -11.38 -1.63
CA VAL A 113 -7.55 -10.24 -1.70
C VAL A 113 -6.35 -10.61 -2.58
N VAL A 114 -5.99 -9.71 -3.49
CA VAL A 114 -4.83 -9.82 -4.36
C VAL A 114 -3.63 -9.09 -3.77
N CYS A 115 -3.87 -7.88 -3.25
CA CYS A 115 -2.82 -7.04 -2.66
C CYS A 115 -3.47 -5.91 -1.85
N SER A 116 -2.85 -5.50 -0.75
CA SER A 116 -3.19 -4.25 -0.07
C SER A 116 -2.34 -3.08 -0.58
N GLY A 117 -2.88 -1.86 -0.57
CA GLY A 117 -2.12 -0.64 -0.87
C GLY A 117 -1.22 -0.18 0.26
N LEU A 118 -1.19 -0.92 1.37
CA LEU A 118 -0.29 -0.72 2.50
C LEU A 118 1.12 -1.15 2.13
N PHE A 119 2.11 -0.39 2.59
CA PHE A 119 3.54 -0.68 2.41
C PHE A 119 4.17 -0.37 3.77
N LEU A 120 3.82 -1.17 4.77
CA LEU A 120 4.16 -0.99 6.19
C LEU A 120 5.48 -1.65 6.56
N ASP A 121 5.84 -2.65 5.78
CA ASP A 121 7.15 -3.29 5.82
C ASP A 121 8.27 -2.34 5.36
N ASP A 122 9.52 -2.64 5.72
CA ASP A 122 10.70 -1.85 5.33
C ASP A 122 11.04 -2.07 3.84
N TYR A 123 10.21 -1.52 2.96
CA TYR A 123 10.33 -1.66 1.52
C TYR A 123 11.37 -0.73 0.89
N ALA A 124 11.67 0.40 1.53
CA ALA A 124 12.50 1.46 0.98
C ALA A 124 13.77 1.69 1.79
N ASP A 125 14.87 1.96 1.10
CA ASP A 125 16.13 2.36 1.73
C ASP A 125 16.16 3.86 2.00
N GLN A 126 15.49 4.61 1.13
CA GLN A 126 15.43 6.06 1.22
C GLN A 126 14.04 6.57 0.84
N ILE A 127 13.61 7.63 1.51
CA ILE A 127 12.38 8.36 1.19
C ILE A 127 12.75 9.81 0.95
N TRP A 128 12.50 10.30 -0.26
CA TRP A 128 12.77 11.67 -0.67
C TRP A 128 11.45 12.44 -0.72
N VAL A 129 11.37 13.51 0.06
CA VAL A 129 10.18 14.36 0.16
C VAL A 129 10.48 15.73 -0.41
N THR A 130 9.80 16.10 -1.49
CA THR A 130 9.95 17.41 -2.13
C THR A 130 8.94 18.42 -1.60
N SER A 131 9.39 19.64 -1.38
CA SER A 131 8.56 20.76 -0.91
C SER A 131 8.34 21.82 -2.00
N PRO A 132 7.26 22.63 -1.93
CA PRO A 132 6.97 23.65 -2.94
C PRO A 132 8.05 24.74 -3.10
N ASP A 133 8.92 24.92 -2.10
CA ASP A 133 10.06 25.85 -2.13
C ASP A 133 11.30 25.28 -2.85
N GLY A 134 11.22 24.05 -3.34
CA GLY A 134 12.31 23.36 -4.03
C GLY A 134 13.25 22.57 -3.10
N SER A 135 13.00 22.56 -1.79
CA SER A 135 13.78 21.75 -0.84
C SER A 135 13.43 20.26 -0.96
N ILE A 136 14.41 19.41 -0.62
CA ILE A 136 14.29 17.94 -0.60
C ILE A 136 14.76 17.42 0.74
N ASP A 137 13.86 16.80 1.50
CA ASP A 137 14.19 16.07 2.72
C ASP A 137 14.42 14.59 2.39
N ILE A 138 15.54 14.03 2.85
CA ILE A 138 15.88 12.61 2.67
C ILE A 138 15.78 11.91 4.03
N TYR A 139 14.95 10.88 4.09
CA TYR A 139 14.77 10.02 5.26
C TYR A 139 15.33 8.63 4.99
N LEU A 140 16.06 8.08 5.96
CA LEU A 140 16.55 6.70 5.96
C LEU A 140 15.70 5.91 6.96
N PRO A 141 14.81 5.00 6.51
CA PRO A 141 14.00 4.19 7.41
C PRO A 141 14.89 3.29 8.27
N GLU A 142 14.54 3.15 9.56
CA GLU A 142 15.17 2.14 10.42
C GLU A 142 14.82 0.75 9.89
N GLN A 143 15.83 -0.05 9.55
CA GLN A 143 15.62 -1.43 9.13
C GLN A 143 15.39 -2.31 10.35
N LYS A 144 14.24 -3.00 10.40
CA LYS A 144 13.88 -3.95 11.47
C LYS A 144 14.38 -5.37 11.21
#